data_AF-A0A4Z1J0X1-F1
#
_entry.id   AF-A0A4Z1J0X1-F1
#
_cell.length_a   1.000
_cell.length_b   1.000
_cell.length_c   1.000
_cell.angle_alpha   90.00
_cell.angle_beta   90.00
_cell.angle_gamma   90.00
#
_symmetry.space_group_name_H-M   'P 1'
#
loop_
_entity.id
_entity.type
_entity.pdbx_description
1 polymer ?
#
loop_
_entity_poly.entity_id
_entity_poly.type
_entity_poly.pdbx_seq_one_letter_code
_entity_poly.pdbx_strand_id
1 'polypeptide(L)'
;MKVSVAIITSCAVALVRGQAAGYAKCGGQGWTGPTTCVAGYTCIYSNEFYSQCIPCSASTTLTTSTKPATTSTTSTTKPGTTSSTSTTAAPASTATSITGYAKTAGTVFQINGKKTYFAGTNCYWCGFLTNNADVDLVMSHLASSGLKVLRVWGFNDVTTAQGSGSVWYQSFIAGQSPVINTGANGLQRLDYVVQSA
;
A
#
# COMPACT_ATOMS: atom_id res chain seq x y z
N MET A 1 -34.08 -58.91 26.70
CA MET A 1 -32.85 -58.08 26.71
C MET A 1 -33.22 -56.73 26.11
N LYS A 2 -33.26 -55.67 26.92
CA LYS A 2 -33.62 -54.31 26.50
C LYS A 2 -32.33 -53.58 26.10
N VAL A 3 -32.15 -53.30 24.81
CA VAL A 3 -30.99 -52.56 24.30
C VAL A 3 -31.36 -51.08 24.29
N SER A 4 -30.83 -50.33 25.26
CA SER A 4 -30.98 -48.87 25.34
C SER A 4 -29.95 -48.23 24.40
N VAL A 5 -30.43 -47.60 23.32
CA VAL A 5 -29.60 -46.78 22.42
C VAL A 5 -29.53 -45.37 23.00
N ALA A 6 -28.35 -44.97 23.47
CA ALA A 6 -28.08 -43.60 23.90
C ALA A 6 -27.71 -42.75 22.68
N ILE A 7 -28.55 -41.77 22.34
CA ILE A 7 -28.26 -40.75 21.33
C ILE A 7 -27.35 -39.71 21.97
N ILE A 8 -26.09 -39.68 21.56
CA ILE A 8 -25.12 -38.64 21.97
C ILE A 8 -25.40 -37.41 21.10
N THR A 9 -26.13 -36.46 21.64
CA THR A 9 -26.36 -35.15 21.02
C THR A 9 -25.04 -34.38 21.01
N SER A 10 -24.36 -34.35 19.85
CA SER A 10 -23.18 -33.51 19.63
C SER A 10 -23.59 -32.04 19.67
N CYS A 11 -23.22 -31.34 20.74
CA CYS A 11 -23.34 -29.90 20.84
C CYS A 11 -22.26 -29.28 19.95
N ALA A 12 -22.64 -28.76 18.79
CA ALA A 12 -21.74 -27.99 17.93
C ALA A 12 -21.33 -26.72 18.68
N VAL A 13 -20.13 -26.71 19.25
CA VAL A 13 -19.51 -25.49 19.78
C VAL A 13 -19.21 -24.61 18.58
N ALA A 14 -20.09 -23.65 18.32
CA ALA A 14 -19.79 -22.56 17.40
C ALA A 14 -18.62 -21.76 18.00
N LEU A 15 -17.40 -22.03 17.54
CA LEU A 15 -16.26 -21.17 17.83
C LEU A 15 -16.54 -19.82 17.17
N VAL A 16 -16.99 -18.85 17.96
CA VAL A 16 -17.02 -17.45 17.57
C VAL A 16 -15.56 -17.05 17.31
N ARG A 17 -15.14 -17.05 16.05
CA ARG A 17 -13.84 -16.52 15.66
C ARG A 17 -13.94 -15.00 15.80
N GLY A 18 -13.33 -14.47 16.87
CA GLY A 18 -13.17 -13.02 17.06
C GLY A 18 -12.44 -12.38 15.89
N GLN A 19 -12.45 -11.06 15.81
CA GLN A 19 -11.66 -10.34 14.82
C GLN A 19 -10.19 -10.25 15.30
N ALA A 20 -9.24 -10.47 14.40
CA ALA A 20 -7.82 -10.28 14.66
C ALA A 20 -7.52 -8.80 14.89
N ALA A 21 -6.82 -8.47 15.98
CA ALA A 21 -6.41 -7.11 16.28
C ALA A 21 -5.54 -6.52 15.14
N GLY A 22 -5.42 -5.19 15.11
CA GLY A 22 -4.52 -4.52 14.19
C GLY A 22 -3.09 -5.08 14.29
N TYR A 23 -2.45 -5.31 13.15
CA TYR A 23 -1.13 -5.93 13.03
C TYR A 23 -1.02 -7.39 13.54
N ALA A 24 -2.12 -8.03 13.95
CA ALA A 24 -2.12 -9.44 14.32
C ALA A 24 -2.10 -10.38 13.09
N LYS A 25 -1.68 -11.63 13.29
CA LYS A 25 -1.76 -12.68 12.27
C LYS A 25 -3.23 -13.00 11.99
N CYS A 26 -3.57 -13.10 10.71
CA CYS A 26 -4.91 -13.37 10.23
C CYS A 26 -4.98 -14.50 9.19
N GLY A 27 -3.86 -15.14 8.87
CA GLY A 27 -3.83 -16.21 7.88
C GLY A 27 -2.48 -16.91 7.79
N GLY A 28 -2.44 -17.97 6.99
CA GLY A 28 -1.28 -18.83 6.80
C GLY A 28 -1.61 -20.31 7.00
N GLN A 29 -0.82 -21.18 6.39
CA GLN A 29 -0.93 -22.63 6.50
C GLN A 29 -0.86 -23.06 7.98
N GLY A 30 -1.84 -23.87 8.41
CA GLY A 30 -1.97 -24.31 9.80
C GLY A 30 -2.56 -23.27 10.77
N TRP A 31 -2.92 -22.06 10.32
CA TRP A 31 -3.55 -21.06 11.18
C TRP A 31 -5.00 -21.42 11.52
N THR A 32 -5.26 -21.65 12.81
CA THR A 32 -6.61 -21.95 13.35
C THR A 32 -7.29 -20.73 13.97
N GLY A 33 -6.60 -19.58 13.98
CA GLY A 33 -7.07 -18.34 14.58
C GLY A 33 -8.00 -17.52 13.70
N PRO A 34 -8.25 -16.26 14.09
CA PRO A 34 -9.13 -15.35 13.36
C PRO A 34 -8.61 -15.07 11.96
N THR A 35 -9.51 -15.10 10.96
CA THR A 35 -9.20 -14.82 9.54
C THR A 35 -9.70 -13.46 9.07
N THR A 36 -10.44 -12.77 9.93
CA THR A 36 -11.00 -11.44 9.68
C THR A 36 -10.38 -10.47 10.67
N CYS A 37 -9.96 -9.30 10.19
CA CYS A 37 -9.36 -8.27 11.01
C CYS A 37 -10.43 -7.36 11.65
N VAL A 38 -10.05 -6.64 12.70
CA VAL A 38 -10.89 -5.59 13.28
C VAL A 38 -11.23 -4.51 12.26
N ALA A 39 -12.33 -3.78 12.48
CA ALA A 39 -12.75 -2.70 11.60
C ALA A 39 -11.59 -1.72 11.31
N GLY A 40 -11.43 -1.34 10.04
CA GLY A 40 -10.30 -0.52 9.58
C GLY A 40 -9.02 -1.29 9.31
N TYR A 41 -9.03 -2.62 9.38
CA TYR A 41 -7.89 -3.47 9.01
C TYR A 41 -8.32 -4.55 8.02
N THR A 42 -7.42 -4.91 7.10
CA THR A 42 -7.61 -5.97 6.11
C THR A 42 -6.51 -7.02 6.27
N CYS A 43 -6.88 -8.29 6.12
CA CYS A 43 -5.93 -9.38 6.17
C CYS A 43 -5.12 -9.45 4.87
N ILE A 44 -3.85 -9.08 4.93
CA ILE A 44 -2.95 -9.06 3.78
C ILE A 44 -2.03 -10.28 3.81
N TYR A 45 -2.01 -11.03 2.70
CA TYR A 45 -1.13 -12.18 2.50
C TYR A 45 0.33 -11.73 2.45
N SER A 46 1.20 -12.38 3.23
CA SER A 46 2.65 -12.13 3.21
C SER A 46 3.41 -13.34 2.66
N ASN A 47 3.11 -14.55 3.15
CA ASN A 47 3.64 -15.80 2.63
C ASN A 47 2.72 -16.98 2.99
N GLU A 48 3.06 -18.18 2.52
CA GLU A 48 2.27 -19.40 2.69
C GLU A 48 1.90 -19.67 4.15
N PHE A 49 2.77 -19.33 5.10
CA PHE A 49 2.57 -19.57 6.54
C PHE A 49 2.07 -18.34 7.30
N TYR A 50 1.93 -17.17 6.66
CA TYR A 50 1.67 -15.91 7.35
C TYR A 50 0.89 -14.87 6.53
N SER A 51 -0.16 -14.32 7.14
CA SER A 51 -0.90 -13.13 6.68
C SER A 51 -1.15 -12.22 7.88
N GLN A 52 -1.14 -10.90 7.69
CA GLN A 52 -1.23 -9.90 8.76
C GLN A 52 -2.35 -8.89 8.53
N CYS A 53 -3.01 -8.47 9.61
CA CYS A 53 -3.96 -7.36 9.59
C CYS A 53 -3.25 -6.02 9.43
N ILE A 54 -3.40 -5.38 8.28
CA ILE A 54 -2.82 -4.06 8.00
C ILE A 54 -3.96 -3.03 7.89
N PRO A 55 -3.77 -1.78 8.33
CA PRO A 55 -4.81 -0.77 8.22
C PRO A 55 -5.26 -0.62 6.76
N CYS A 56 -6.55 -0.81 6.51
CA CYS A 56 -7.17 -0.30 5.30
C CYS A 56 -7.76 1.07 5.65
N SER A 57 -7.56 2.07 4.80
CA SER A 57 -8.17 3.39 5.01
C SER A 57 -9.69 3.28 4.92
N ALA A 58 -10.34 2.90 6.01
CA ALA A 58 -11.78 2.97 6.21
C ALA A 58 -12.07 4.11 7.18
N SER A 59 -12.66 5.17 6.62
CA SER A 59 -13.15 6.33 7.35
C SER A 59 -14.19 5.93 8.40
N THR A 60 -14.08 6.52 9.58
CA THR A 60 -14.93 6.29 10.75
C THR A 60 -16.39 6.66 10.51
N THR A 61 -17.26 5.82 11.07
CA THR A 61 -18.73 5.87 11.25
C THR A 61 -19.29 7.25 11.67
N LEU A 62 -20.44 7.65 11.10
CA LEU A 62 -21.44 8.46 11.80
C LEU A 62 -22.87 7.98 11.46
N THR A 63 -23.62 7.70 12.52
CA THR A 63 -25.05 7.36 12.58
C THR A 63 -25.93 8.60 12.39
N THR A 64 -27.02 8.52 11.62
CA THR A 64 -28.23 9.31 11.87
C THR A 64 -29.49 8.65 11.31
N SER A 65 -30.52 8.64 12.16
CA SER A 65 -31.88 8.11 11.99
C SER A 65 -32.76 9.03 11.13
N THR A 66 -33.68 8.47 10.31
CA THR A 66 -35.13 8.83 10.32
C THR A 66 -35.97 8.05 9.28
N LYS A 67 -36.89 7.23 9.81
CA LYS A 67 -38.32 7.00 9.45
C LYS A 67 -38.75 6.47 8.05
N PRO A 68 -39.77 5.56 7.96
CA PRO A 68 -40.11 4.83 6.74
C PRO A 68 -41.25 5.46 5.91
N ALA A 69 -41.25 5.18 4.60
CA ALA A 69 -42.41 5.33 3.71
C ALA A 69 -42.52 4.17 2.70
N THR A 70 -43.70 3.57 2.74
CA THR A 70 -44.31 2.40 2.09
C THR A 70 -44.49 2.61 0.56
N THR A 71 -44.03 1.68 -0.32
CA THR A 71 -44.83 0.77 -1.21
C THR A 71 -45.82 1.48 -2.16
N SER A 72 -45.99 1.24 -3.47
CA SER A 72 -45.39 0.46 -4.56
C SER A 72 -46.14 0.89 -5.85
N THR A 73 -45.50 0.91 -7.03
CA THR A 73 -46.10 0.32 -8.25
C THR A 73 -45.10 0.18 -9.40
N THR A 74 -45.19 -1.00 -9.98
CA THR A 74 -44.49 -1.67 -11.08
C THR A 74 -44.52 -0.92 -12.42
N SER A 75 -43.40 -0.90 -13.15
CA SER A 75 -43.38 -1.32 -14.56
C SER A 75 -41.94 -1.52 -15.08
N THR A 76 -41.86 -2.53 -15.93
CA THR A 76 -40.73 -3.21 -16.54
C THR A 76 -39.95 -2.36 -17.55
N THR A 77 -38.61 -2.36 -17.47
CA THR A 77 -37.70 -2.56 -18.61
C THR A 77 -36.23 -2.68 -18.15
N LYS A 78 -35.61 -3.82 -18.47
CA LYS A 78 -34.18 -4.09 -18.77
C LYS A 78 -33.10 -3.16 -18.14
N PRO A 79 -32.25 -3.65 -17.21
CA PRO A 79 -31.06 -2.90 -16.79
C PRO A 79 -29.98 -2.95 -17.86
N GLY A 80 -29.68 -1.79 -18.46
CA GLY A 80 -28.43 -1.54 -19.17
C GLY A 80 -27.31 -1.30 -18.16
N THR A 81 -26.20 -2.02 -18.32
CA THR A 81 -24.98 -1.87 -17.53
C THR A 81 -24.36 -0.50 -17.80
N THR A 82 -24.56 0.46 -16.89
CA THR A 82 -23.82 1.72 -16.89
C THR A 82 -22.95 1.74 -15.64
N SER A 83 -21.72 1.26 -15.80
CA SER A 83 -20.67 1.41 -14.79
C SER A 83 -20.36 2.90 -14.63
N SER A 84 -20.89 3.52 -13.57
CA SER A 84 -20.47 4.83 -13.13
C SER A 84 -19.13 4.70 -12.40
N THR A 85 -18.05 4.90 -13.14
CA THR A 85 -16.69 5.04 -12.59
C THR A 85 -16.64 6.33 -11.77
N SER A 86 -16.82 6.22 -10.45
CA SER A 86 -16.52 7.32 -9.53
C SER A 86 -15.03 7.29 -9.22
N THR A 87 -14.25 8.00 -10.03
CA THR A 87 -12.87 8.37 -9.70
C THR A 87 -12.89 9.31 -8.50
N THR A 88 -12.74 8.77 -7.30
CA THR A 88 -12.31 9.57 -6.15
C THR A 88 -10.83 9.85 -6.37
N ALA A 89 -10.53 11.00 -6.98
CA ALA A 89 -9.17 11.48 -7.11
C ALA A 89 -8.52 11.46 -5.72
N ALA A 90 -7.39 10.75 -5.61
CA ALA A 90 -6.44 10.98 -4.52
C ALA A 90 -6.20 12.49 -4.41
N PRO A 91 -5.96 13.04 -3.20
CA PRO A 91 -5.60 14.44 -3.09
C PRO A 91 -4.43 14.66 -4.03
N ALA A 92 -4.67 15.47 -5.06
CA ALA A 92 -3.63 15.84 -6.00
C ALA A 92 -2.51 16.43 -5.15
N SER A 93 -1.36 15.75 -5.15
CA SER A 93 -0.13 16.27 -4.60
C SER A 93 0.07 17.62 -5.28
N THR A 94 -0.25 18.71 -4.58
CA THR A 94 -0.03 20.05 -5.10
C THR A 94 1.46 20.17 -5.29
N ALA A 95 1.91 19.96 -6.53
CA ALA A 95 3.29 20.09 -6.92
C ALA A 95 3.74 21.49 -6.47
N THR A 96 4.49 21.54 -5.38
CA THR A 96 5.01 22.81 -4.87
C THR A 96 6.03 23.24 -5.89
N SER A 97 5.69 24.25 -6.69
CA SER A 97 6.56 24.73 -7.76
C SER A 97 7.94 25.03 -7.19
N ILE A 98 8.95 24.35 -7.73
CA ILE A 98 10.35 24.58 -7.36
C ILE A 98 10.70 26.05 -7.66
N THR A 99 11.12 26.81 -6.66
CA THR A 99 11.50 28.23 -6.84
C THR A 99 12.95 28.36 -7.35
N GLY A 100 13.70 27.25 -7.34
CA GLY A 100 15.05 27.16 -7.88
C GLY A 100 15.79 25.92 -7.35
N TYR A 101 16.95 25.62 -7.93
CA TYR A 101 17.78 24.51 -7.49
C TYR A 101 18.31 24.72 -6.07
N ALA A 102 18.35 23.63 -5.29
CA ALA A 102 18.99 23.62 -4.00
C ALA A 102 20.47 24.00 -4.15
N LYS A 103 20.96 24.88 -3.27
CA LYS A 103 22.35 25.34 -3.30
C LYS A 103 22.88 25.64 -1.91
N THR A 104 24.20 25.77 -1.80
CA THR A 104 24.82 26.30 -0.59
C THR A 104 24.60 27.81 -0.49
N ALA A 105 24.55 28.32 0.75
CA ALA A 105 24.49 29.74 1.07
C ALA A 105 25.34 29.99 2.32
N GLY A 106 26.63 30.27 2.11
CA GLY A 106 27.60 30.27 3.21
C GLY A 106 27.75 28.86 3.79
N THR A 107 27.52 28.72 5.09
CA THR A 107 27.60 27.44 5.82
C THR A 107 26.27 26.69 5.97
N VAL A 108 25.19 27.20 5.36
CA VAL A 108 23.87 26.56 5.33
C VAL A 108 23.41 26.27 3.91
N PHE A 109 22.28 25.59 3.75
CA PHE A 109 21.65 25.34 2.45
C PHE A 109 20.52 26.34 2.19
N GLN A 110 20.24 26.57 0.91
CA GLN A 110 19.04 27.25 0.43
C GLN A 110 18.19 26.27 -0.39
N ILE A 111 16.98 25.98 0.09
CA ILE A 111 15.98 25.15 -0.63
C ILE A 111 14.69 25.98 -0.74
N ASN A 112 14.15 26.13 -1.96
CA ASN A 112 12.96 26.95 -2.25
C ASN A 112 13.01 28.34 -1.59
N GLY A 113 14.15 29.03 -1.75
CA GLY A 113 14.37 30.36 -1.19
C GLY A 113 14.74 30.41 0.30
N LYS A 114 14.42 29.39 1.10
CA LYS A 114 14.68 29.36 2.55
C LYS A 114 16.13 28.99 2.86
N LYS A 115 16.86 29.86 3.57
CA LYS A 115 18.26 29.65 3.99
C LYS A 115 18.31 29.21 5.45
N THR A 116 18.49 27.92 5.71
CA THR A 116 18.46 27.38 7.08
C THR A 116 19.04 25.96 7.14
N TYR A 117 19.00 25.36 8.33
CA TYR A 117 19.23 23.92 8.51
C TYR A 117 17.99 23.13 8.12
N PHE A 118 18.19 22.04 7.40
CA PHE A 118 17.12 21.15 6.97
C PHE A 118 17.30 19.77 7.59
N ALA A 119 16.19 19.22 8.09
CA ALA A 119 16.13 17.82 8.44
C ALA A 119 15.81 16.98 7.19
N GLY A 120 16.36 15.77 7.16
CA GLY A 120 16.13 14.81 6.10
C GLY A 120 16.18 13.38 6.64
N THR A 121 15.97 12.42 5.75
CA THR A 121 16.07 10.99 6.08
C THR A 121 16.62 10.18 4.91
N ASN A 122 16.81 8.88 5.12
CA ASN A 122 17.24 7.94 4.09
C ASN A 122 16.09 6.97 3.77
N CYS A 123 15.88 6.73 2.47
CA CYS A 123 14.97 5.71 1.96
C CYS A 123 15.62 5.02 0.77
N TYR A 124 16.61 4.15 1.04
CA TYR A 124 17.36 3.47 -0.02
C TYR A 124 16.45 2.61 -0.92
N TRP A 125 15.36 2.09 -0.36
CA TRP A 125 14.41 1.18 -1.01
C TRP A 125 13.33 1.89 -1.83
N CYS A 126 13.16 3.21 -1.68
CA CYS A 126 12.10 3.96 -2.37
C CYS A 126 12.17 3.82 -3.90
N GLY A 127 13.39 3.79 -4.47
CA GLY A 127 13.60 3.60 -5.90
C GLY A 127 13.21 2.22 -6.42
N PHE A 128 13.03 1.23 -5.54
CA PHE A 128 12.77 -0.15 -5.91
C PHE A 128 11.31 -0.58 -5.72
N LEU A 129 10.47 0.30 -5.16
CA LEU A 129 9.03 0.06 -5.06
C LEU A 129 8.43 -0.01 -6.46
N THR A 130 7.56 -0.99 -6.70
CA THR A 130 6.88 -1.20 -7.99
C THR A 130 5.44 -0.66 -8.01
N ASN A 131 4.89 -0.33 -6.83
CA ASN A 131 3.61 0.32 -6.68
C ASN A 131 3.81 1.83 -6.45
N ASN A 132 3.27 2.63 -7.35
CA ASN A 132 3.38 4.09 -7.31
C ASN A 132 2.71 4.70 -6.08
N ALA A 133 1.59 4.12 -5.61
CA ALA A 133 0.89 4.63 -4.43
C ALA A 133 1.74 4.55 -3.16
N ASP A 134 2.66 3.57 -3.06
CA ASP A 134 3.56 3.45 -1.92
C ASP A 134 4.65 4.54 -1.93
N VAL A 135 5.13 4.92 -3.12
CA VAL A 135 6.06 6.06 -3.28
C VAL A 135 5.37 7.35 -2.84
N ASP A 136 4.15 7.59 -3.32
CA ASP A 136 3.38 8.79 -2.98
C ASP A 136 3.04 8.87 -1.50
N LEU A 137 2.71 7.73 -0.87
CA LEU A 137 2.47 7.64 0.56
C LEU A 137 3.72 8.01 1.37
N VAL A 138 4.90 7.52 0.95
CA VAL A 138 6.17 7.90 1.59
C VAL A 138 6.42 9.40 1.44
N MET A 139 6.31 9.96 0.23
CA MET A 139 6.53 11.39 0.01
C MET A 139 5.55 12.26 0.82
N SER A 140 4.29 11.84 0.92
CA SER A 140 3.27 12.48 1.75
C SER A 140 3.68 12.52 3.23
N HIS A 141 4.12 11.40 3.80
CA HIS A 141 4.58 11.34 5.19
C HIS A 141 5.85 12.17 5.44
N LEU A 142 6.78 12.22 4.48
CA LEU A 142 7.97 13.08 4.58
C LEU A 142 7.58 14.56 4.62
N ALA A 143 6.68 14.97 3.71
CA ALA A 143 6.19 16.33 3.62
C ALA A 143 5.44 16.75 4.90
N SER A 144 4.54 15.89 5.42
CA SER A 144 3.80 16.15 6.67
C SER A 144 4.70 16.19 7.90
N SER A 145 5.81 15.45 7.87
CA SER A 145 6.85 15.46 8.93
C SER A 145 7.81 16.65 8.82
N GLY A 146 7.67 17.50 7.79
CA GLY A 146 8.52 18.66 7.57
C GLY A 146 9.95 18.33 7.09
N LEU A 147 10.21 17.08 6.67
CA LEU A 147 11.50 16.67 6.11
C LEU A 147 11.65 17.22 4.69
N LYS A 148 12.81 17.80 4.38
CA LYS A 148 13.05 18.49 3.09
C LYS A 148 14.07 17.79 2.20
N VAL A 149 14.75 16.77 2.71
CA VAL A 149 15.79 16.04 1.99
C VAL A 149 15.56 14.55 2.18
N LEU A 150 15.48 13.81 1.07
CA LEU A 150 15.44 12.36 1.06
C LEU A 150 16.66 11.84 0.30
N ARG A 151 17.42 10.94 0.92
CA ARG A 151 18.51 10.21 0.25
C ARG A 151 18.02 8.83 -0.20
N VAL A 152 18.10 8.55 -1.49
CA VAL A 152 17.70 7.28 -2.14
C VAL A 152 18.85 6.67 -2.93
N TRP A 153 18.79 5.38 -3.25
CA TRP A 153 19.80 4.75 -4.11
C TRP A 153 19.51 5.04 -5.57
N GLY A 154 20.48 5.66 -6.25
CA GLY A 154 20.52 5.83 -7.70
C GLY A 154 21.19 4.66 -8.43
N PHE A 155 21.37 3.53 -7.75
CA PHE A 155 22.05 2.34 -8.26
C PHE A 155 21.29 1.07 -7.81
N ASN A 156 21.34 0.04 -8.65
CA ASN A 156 20.83 -1.30 -8.35
C ASN A 156 21.46 -2.26 -9.38
N ASP A 157 22.63 -2.79 -9.02
CA ASP A 157 23.52 -3.48 -9.94
C ASP A 157 23.38 -5.00 -9.82
N VAL A 158 23.42 -5.69 -10.97
CA VAL A 158 23.26 -7.16 -11.03
C VAL A 158 24.35 -7.81 -11.86
N THR A 159 24.82 -8.99 -11.45
CA THR A 159 25.84 -9.77 -12.17
C THR A 159 25.26 -11.04 -12.82
N THR A 160 23.95 -11.26 -12.65
CA THR A 160 23.20 -12.39 -13.23
C THR A 160 21.94 -11.88 -13.89
N ALA A 161 21.42 -12.64 -14.86
CA ALA A 161 20.15 -12.34 -15.51
C ALA A 161 19.01 -12.29 -14.47
N GLN A 162 18.16 -11.27 -14.57
CA GLN A 162 17.06 -11.05 -13.63
C GLN A 162 15.76 -11.62 -14.20
N GLY A 163 14.93 -12.19 -13.31
CA GLY A 163 13.59 -12.64 -13.66
C GLY A 163 12.64 -11.48 -13.96
N SER A 164 11.50 -11.80 -14.58
CA SER A 164 10.43 -10.84 -14.82
C SER A 164 9.92 -10.27 -13.48
N GLY A 165 10.05 -8.95 -13.29
CA GLY A 165 9.53 -8.24 -12.12
C GLY A 165 10.57 -7.80 -11.09
N SER A 166 11.81 -8.32 -11.13
CA SER A 166 12.89 -7.79 -10.30
C SER A 166 13.30 -6.40 -10.79
N VAL A 167 13.46 -5.44 -9.87
CA VAL A 167 13.99 -4.12 -10.20
C VAL A 167 15.52 -4.19 -10.27
N TRP A 168 16.09 -3.72 -11.37
CA TRP A 168 17.55 -3.59 -11.57
C TRP A 168 17.82 -2.41 -12.50
N TYR A 169 18.92 -1.69 -12.28
CA TYR A 169 19.26 -0.49 -13.07
C TYR A 169 20.40 -0.74 -14.03
N GLN A 170 21.40 -1.50 -13.63
CA GLN A 170 22.55 -1.79 -14.48
C GLN A 170 23.04 -3.23 -14.30
N SER A 171 23.37 -3.89 -15.40
CA SER A 171 23.86 -5.27 -15.38
C SER A 171 25.35 -5.35 -15.75
N PHE A 172 26.07 -6.25 -15.10
CA PHE A 172 27.47 -6.59 -15.31
C PHE A 172 27.63 -8.11 -15.40
N ILE A 173 26.89 -8.73 -16.34
CA ILE A 173 26.89 -10.18 -16.52
C ILE A 173 28.17 -10.59 -17.24
N ALA A 174 28.89 -11.57 -16.70
CA ALA A 174 30.12 -12.07 -17.30
C ALA A 174 29.87 -12.56 -18.73
N GLY A 175 30.71 -12.10 -19.67
CA GLY A 175 30.59 -12.43 -21.09
C GLY A 175 29.54 -11.60 -21.86
N GLN A 176 28.86 -10.65 -21.21
CA GLN A 176 27.96 -9.70 -21.87
C GLN A 176 28.42 -8.25 -21.67
N SER A 177 28.05 -7.37 -22.59
CA SER A 177 28.23 -5.93 -22.42
C SER A 177 27.35 -5.42 -21.27
N PRO A 178 27.82 -4.46 -20.46
CA PRO A 178 26.96 -3.83 -19.47
C PRO A 178 25.73 -3.19 -20.11
N VAL A 179 24.57 -3.32 -19.46
CA VAL A 179 23.29 -2.78 -19.93
C VAL A 179 22.70 -1.90 -18.85
N ILE A 180 22.16 -0.75 -19.24
CA ILE A 180 21.34 0.10 -18.37
C ILE A 180 19.88 -0.19 -18.67
N ASN A 181 19.11 -0.56 -17.65
CA ASN A 181 17.69 -0.82 -17.77
C ASN A 181 16.89 0.48 -17.66
N THR A 182 16.43 1.00 -18.79
CA THR A 182 15.53 2.17 -18.86
C THR A 182 14.04 1.79 -18.93
N GLY A 183 13.72 0.50 -18.72
CA GLY A 183 12.37 -0.04 -18.77
C GLY A 183 11.58 0.12 -17.46
N ALA A 184 10.37 -0.46 -17.45
CA ALA A 184 9.40 -0.34 -16.36
C ALA A 184 9.88 -0.92 -15.02
N ASN A 185 10.75 -1.93 -15.04
CA ASN A 185 11.42 -2.49 -13.84
C ASN A 185 12.87 -1.97 -13.69
N GLY A 186 13.20 -0.86 -14.33
CA GLY A 186 14.51 -0.23 -14.26
C GLY A 186 14.42 1.21 -13.78
N LEU A 187 15.10 2.11 -14.47
CA LEU A 187 15.18 3.52 -14.11
C LEU A 187 13.82 4.23 -14.08
N GLN A 188 12.78 3.72 -14.76
CA GLN A 188 11.42 4.27 -14.63
C GLN A 188 10.88 4.22 -13.19
N ARG A 189 11.38 3.30 -12.36
CA ARG A 189 11.04 3.28 -10.93
C ARG A 189 11.67 4.47 -10.19
N LEU A 190 12.91 4.82 -10.53
CA LEU A 190 13.58 6.00 -10.00
C LEU A 190 12.96 7.30 -10.56
N ASP A 191 12.54 7.31 -11.83
CA ASP A 191 11.83 8.44 -12.45
C ASP A 191 10.57 8.80 -11.67
N TYR A 192 9.79 7.80 -11.25
CA TYR A 192 8.59 8.04 -10.44
C TYR A 192 8.91 8.59 -9.03
N VAL A 193 10.01 8.14 -8.42
CA VAL A 193 10.49 8.73 -7.15
C VAL A 193 10.84 10.22 -7.33
N VAL A 194 11.49 10.58 -8.44
CA VAL A 194 11.80 11.98 -8.76
C VAL A 194 10.54 12.78 -9.06
N GLN A 195 9.56 12.19 -9.74
CA GLN A 195 8.28 12.83 -10.05
C GLN A 195 7.44 13.12 -8.80
N SER A 196 7.46 12.22 -7.81
CA SER A 196 6.67 12.31 -6.58
C SER A 196 7.29 13.27 -5.54
N ALA A 197 8.61 13.54 -5.63
CA ALA A 197 9.36 14.41 -4.72
C ALA A 197 9.12 15.91 -4.95
#